data_AF-A0AA36GKZ9-F1
#
_entry.id   AF-A0AA36GKZ9-F1
#
_cell.length_a   1.000
_cell.length_b   1.000
_cell.length_c   1.000
_cell.angle_alpha   90.00
_cell.angle_beta   90.00
_cell.angle_gamma   90.00
#
_symmetry.space_group_name_H-M   'P 1'
#
loop_
_entity.id
_entity.type
_entity.pdbx_description
1 polymer ?
#
loop_
_entity_poly.entity_id
_entity_poly.type
_entity_poly.pdbx_seq_one_letter_code
_entity_poly.pdbx_strand_id
1 'polypeptide(L)'
;MMGYGYDELLPGAVVDFENSEFYASLGTDEAERKQNFDQASREKMRWRPQLFKALQFALQDIRFYTYKESESKWIPHKVKLFAVTTYSLLMSEVLR
;
A
#
# COMPACT_ATOMS: atom_id res chain seq x y z
N MET A 1 -0.34 -15.55 -0.86
CA MET A 1 -0.34 -14.41 0.10
C MET A 1 0.54 -13.31 -0.49
N MET A 2 0.13 -12.03 -0.43
CA MET A 2 0.83 -10.88 -1.06
C MET A 2 2.22 -10.52 -0.44
N GLY A 3 2.99 -11.47 0.09
CA GLY A 3 4.34 -11.19 0.61
C GLY A 3 4.44 -10.15 1.74
N TYR A 4 3.30 -9.79 2.35
CA TYR A 4 3.22 -8.92 3.52
C TYR A 4 3.48 -9.79 4.76
N GLY A 5 4.63 -9.57 5.41
CA GLY A 5 5.12 -10.39 6.53
C GLY A 5 6.57 -10.83 6.37
N TYR A 6 7.10 -10.79 5.16
CA TYR A 6 8.50 -11.13 4.89
C TYR A 6 9.31 -9.87 4.65
N ASP A 7 10.22 -9.58 5.58
CA ASP A 7 11.17 -8.47 5.52
C ASP A 7 12.12 -8.61 4.33
N GLU A 8 12.30 -9.83 3.85
CA GLU A 8 13.14 -10.17 2.70
C GLU A 8 12.66 -9.54 1.39
N LEU A 9 11.36 -9.27 1.27
CA LEU A 9 10.77 -8.62 0.11
C LEU A 9 10.79 -7.08 0.21
N LEU A 10 11.44 -6.50 1.23
CA LEU A 10 11.58 -5.05 1.36
C LEU A 10 12.72 -4.54 0.46
N PRO A 11 12.56 -3.35 -0.15
CA PRO A 11 13.63 -2.73 -0.91
C PRO A 11 14.83 -2.45 0.00
N GLY A 12 15.99 -3.00 -0.34
CA GLY A 12 17.23 -2.86 0.42
C GLY A 12 17.41 -3.86 1.56
N ALA A 13 16.55 -4.87 1.69
CA ALA A 13 16.77 -5.95 2.63
C ALA A 13 18.00 -6.78 2.25
N VAL A 14 18.86 -7.07 3.23
CA VAL A 14 19.91 -8.08 3.08
C VAL A 14 19.25 -9.42 3.37
N VAL A 15 19.00 -10.19 2.31
CA VAL A 15 18.32 -11.48 2.39
C VAL A 15 19.37 -12.58 2.45
N ASP A 16 19.31 -13.39 3.50
CA ASP A 16 20.03 -14.66 3.56
C ASP A 16 19.20 -15.74 2.86
N PHE A 17 19.52 -15.98 1.59
CA PHE A 17 18.81 -16.95 0.76
C PHE A 17 19.07 -18.41 1.17
N GLU A 18 20.14 -18.69 1.91
CA GLU A 18 20.49 -20.05 2.32
C GLU A 18 19.69 -20.50 3.54
N ASN A 19 19.42 -19.59 4.47
CA ASN A 19 18.70 -19.90 5.72
C ASN A 19 17.23 -19.43 5.74
N SER A 20 16.76 -18.77 4.69
CA SER A 20 15.38 -18.31 4.62
C SER A 20 14.40 -19.46 4.36
N GLU A 21 13.57 -19.76 5.36
CA GLU A 21 12.43 -20.67 5.21
C GLU A 21 11.44 -20.17 4.15
N PHE A 22 11.31 -18.83 4.02
CA PHE A 22 10.45 -18.23 3.01
C PHE A 22 10.98 -18.52 1.61
N TYR A 23 12.26 -18.25 1.35
CA TYR A 23 12.88 -18.50 0.06
C TYR A 23 12.86 -19.99 -0.30
N ALA A 24 13.11 -20.87 0.67
CA ALA A 24 12.99 -22.31 0.49
C ALA A 24 11.55 -22.76 0.14
N SER A 25 10.54 -22.07 0.66
CA SER A 25 9.12 -22.35 0.37
C SER A 25 8.65 -21.90 -1.02
N LEU A 26 9.41 -21.04 -1.71
CA LEU A 26 9.02 -20.46 -3.00
C LEU A 26 9.17 -21.41 -4.18
N GLY A 27 9.84 -22.55 -4.03
CA GLY A 27 10.05 -23.48 -5.13
C GLY A 27 10.93 -24.66 -4.74
N THR A 28 10.96 -25.68 -5.60
CA THR A 28 11.78 -26.87 -5.34
C THR A 28 13.20 -26.69 -5.88
N ASP A 29 13.33 -25.94 -6.97
CA ASP A 29 14.59 -25.62 -7.64
C ASP A 29 15.00 -24.15 -7.40
N GLU A 30 16.30 -23.86 -7.46
CA GLU A 30 16.86 -22.53 -7.24
C GLU A 30 16.39 -21.52 -8.30
N ALA A 31 16.29 -21.97 -9.55
CA ALA A 31 15.78 -21.15 -10.64
C ALA A 31 14.30 -20.75 -10.41
N GLU A 32 13.50 -21.69 -9.94
CA GLU A 32 12.08 -21.50 -9.64
C GLU A 32 11.90 -20.57 -8.43
N ARG A 33 12.69 -20.78 -7.37
CA ARG A 33 12.70 -19.91 -6.17
C ARG A 33 13.03 -18.47 -6.53
N LYS A 34 14.08 -18.25 -7.33
CA LYS A 34 14.49 -16.91 -7.74
C LYS A 34 13.42 -16.22 -8.58
N GLN A 35 12.83 -16.93 -9.54
CA GLN A 35 11.76 -16.38 -10.38
C GLN A 35 10.54 -15.97 -9.55
N ASN A 36 10.11 -16.83 -8.63
CA ASN A 36 8.96 -16.58 -7.76
C ASN A 36 9.25 -15.45 -6.76
N PHE A 37 10.48 -15.35 -6.26
CA PHE A 37 10.92 -14.26 -5.40
C PHE A 37 10.88 -12.91 -6.14
N ASP A 38 11.43 -12.85 -7.36
CA ASP A 38 11.42 -11.65 -8.19
C ASP A 38 9.99 -11.23 -8.59
N GLN A 39 9.11 -12.20 -8.83
CA GLN A 39 7.70 -11.93 -9.08
C GLN A 39 7.01 -11.36 -7.83
N ALA A 40 7.18 -12.00 -6.67
CA ALA A 40 6.60 -11.54 -5.40
C ALA A 40 7.09 -10.14 -5.01
N SER A 41 8.38 -9.85 -5.23
CA SER A 41 8.97 -8.53 -4.98
C SER A 41 8.34 -7.45 -5.90
N ARG A 42 8.20 -7.76 -7.20
CA ARG A 42 7.54 -6.86 -8.17
C ARG A 42 6.08 -6.63 -7.83
N GLU A 43 5.33 -7.67 -7.46
CA GLU A 43 3.94 -7.54 -7.04
C GLU A 43 3.81 -6.70 -5.77
N LYS A 44 4.65 -6.92 -4.76
CA LYS A 44 4.66 -6.13 -3.53
C LYS A 44 4.90 -4.65 -3.81
N MET A 45 5.89 -4.33 -4.66
CA MET A 45 6.15 -2.95 -5.09
C MET A 45 4.99 -2.35 -5.89
N ARG A 46 4.36 -3.14 -6.77
CA ARG A 46 3.23 -2.71 -7.58
C ARG A 46 2.01 -2.38 -6.74
N TRP A 47 1.72 -3.15 -5.69
CA TRP A 47 0.52 -3.00 -4.84
C TRP A 47 0.71 -2.05 -3.66
N ARG A 48 1.96 -1.76 -3.27
CA ARG A 48 2.29 -0.89 -2.13
C ARG A 48 1.61 0.49 -2.20
N PRO A 49 1.60 1.22 -3.34
CA PRO A 49 0.94 2.53 -3.41
C PRO A 49 -0.58 2.45 -3.21
N GLN A 50 -1.24 1.45 -3.79
CA GLN A 50 -2.69 1.27 -3.74
C GLN A 50 -3.11 0.84 -2.33
N LEU A 51 -2.34 -0.05 -1.70
CA LEU A 51 -2.57 -0.46 -0.31
C LEU A 51 -2.34 0.71 0.65
N PHE A 52 -1.30 1.50 0.45
CA PHE A 52 -1.06 2.69 1.26
C PHE A 52 -2.19 3.71 1.11
N LYS A 53 -2.66 3.94 -0.12
CA LYS A 53 -3.80 4.82 -0.40
C LYS A 53 -5.11 4.29 0.21
N ALA A 54 -5.38 2.99 0.09
CA ALA A 54 -6.54 2.34 0.70
C ALA A 54 -6.51 2.44 2.22
N LEU A 55 -5.34 2.23 2.83
CA LEU A 55 -5.14 2.39 4.27
C LEU A 55 -5.34 3.86 4.70
N GLN A 56 -4.80 4.82 3.95
CA GLN A 56 -5.04 6.23 4.20
C GLN A 56 -6.54 6.56 4.16
N PHE A 57 -7.29 6.05 3.17
CA PHE A 57 -8.73 6.25 3.11
C PHE A 57 -9.48 5.58 4.26
N ALA A 58 -9.13 4.35 4.64
CA ALA A 58 -9.75 3.67 5.78
C ALA A 58 -9.50 4.43 7.10
N LEU A 59 -8.27 4.92 7.31
CA LEU A 59 -7.92 5.74 8.47
C LEU A 59 -8.54 7.14 8.42
N GLN A 60 -8.82 7.65 7.22
CA GLN A 60 -9.59 8.88 7.04
C GLN A 60 -11.05 8.63 7.45
N ASP A 61 -11.66 7.53 7.00
CA ASP A 61 -13.03 7.18 7.34
C ASP A 61 -13.25 7.15 8.86
N ILE A 62 -12.35 6.49 9.60
CA ILE A 62 -12.40 6.43 11.06
C ILE A 62 -12.29 7.81 11.72
N ARG A 63 -11.49 8.73 11.16
CA ARG A 63 -11.26 10.07 11.74
C ARG A 63 -12.30 11.10 11.32
N PHE A 64 -12.97 10.88 10.20
CA PHE A 64 -13.90 11.81 9.60
C PHE A 64 -15.35 11.37 9.77
N TYR A 65 -15.63 10.20 10.33
CA TYR A 65 -17.00 9.76 10.58
C TYR A 65 -17.19 9.43 12.06
N THR A 66 -18.29 9.92 12.64
CA THR A 66 -18.75 9.51 13.97
C THR A 66 -19.95 8.58 13.78
N TYR A 67 -19.96 7.46 14.50
CA TYR A 67 -21.12 6.58 14.53
C TYR A 67 -22.21 7.20 15.41
N LYS A 68 -23.38 7.46 14.81
CA LYS A 68 -24.57 7.93 15.54
C LYS A 68 -25.47 6.74 15.85
N GLU A 69 -25.42 6.29 17.11
CA GLU A 69 -26.14 5.11 17.59
C GLU A 69 -27.67 5.21 17.38
N SER A 70 -28.25 6.40 17.61
CA SER A 70 -29.70 6.64 17.48
C SER A 70 -30.23 6.42 16.06
N GLU A 71 -29.38 6.54 15.04
CA GLU A 71 -29.74 6.32 13.63
C GLU A 71 -29.07 5.08 13.04
N SER A 72 -28.24 4.39 13.84
CA SER A 72 -27.40 3.25 13.44
C SER A 72 -26.59 3.53 12.15
N LYS A 73 -26.06 4.74 12.01
CA LYS A 73 -25.38 5.21 10.79
C LYS A 73 -24.08 5.95 11.10
N TRP A 74 -23.12 5.84 10.18
CA TRP A 74 -21.91 6.66 10.17
C TRP A 74 -22.22 8.04 9.57
N ILE A 75 -21.90 9.10 10.29
CA ILE A 75 -22.15 10.48 9.88
C ILE A 75 -20.81 11.18 9.68
N PRO A 76 -20.58 11.82 8.53
CA PRO A 76 -19.35 12.57 8.31
C PRO A 76 -19.29 13.77 9.27
N HIS A 77 -18.13 13.97 9.88
CA HIS A 77 -17.77 15.20 10.56
C HIS A 77 -17.92 16.36 9.58
N LYS A 78 -18.53 17.45 10.04
CA LYS A 78 -18.57 18.73 9.32
C LYS A 78 -17.19 19.39 9.36
N VAL A 79 -16.18 18.75 8.78
CA VAL A 79 -14.87 19.38 8.58
C VAL A 79 -15.04 20.30 7.38
N LYS A 80 -14.94 21.62 7.60
CA LYS A 80 -14.76 22.57 6.50
C LYS A 80 -13.45 22.20 5.81
N LEU A 81 -13.52 21.44 4.73
CA LEU A 81 -12.38 21.18 3.86
C LEU A 81 -11.92 22.53 3.34
N PHE A 82 -10.82 23.06 3.88
CA PHE A 82 -10.04 24.05 3.14
C PHE A 82 -9.53 23.32 1.91
N ALA A 83 -10.22 23.53 0.79
CA ALA A 83 -9.81 22.99 -0.50
C ALA A 83 -8.40 23.50 -0.77
N VAL A 84 -7.40 22.61 -0.70
CA VAL A 84 -6.06 22.89 -1.19
C VAL A 84 -6.14 22.79 -2.71
N THR A 85 -6.63 23.88 -3.31
CA THR A 85 -6.74 24.07 -4.76
C THR A 85 -5.38 24.49 -5.31
N THR A 86 -4.37 23.61 -5.29
CA THR A 86 -3.05 23.97 -5.83
C THR A 86 -2.38 22.82 -6.56
N TYR A 87 -3.01 22.25 -7.60
CA TYR A 87 -2.27 21.50 -8.64
C TYR A 87 -2.89 21.60 -10.05
N SER A 88 -4.14 22.04 -10.20
CA SER A 88 -4.75 22.22 -11.53
C SER A 88 -4.42 23.56 -12.20
N LEU A 89 -4.06 24.61 -11.45
CA LEU A 89 -3.74 25.94 -12.00
C LEU A 89 -2.30 26.08 -12.50
N LEU A 90 -1.36 25.30 -11.97
CA LEU A 90 0.05 25.36 -12.40
C LEU A 90 0.31 24.68 -13.75
N MET A 91 -0.59 23.80 -14.22
CA MET A 91 -0.45 23.14 -15.52
C MET A 91 -1.06 23.94 -16.68
N SER A 92 -1.90 24.96 -16.40
CA SER A 92 -2.46 25.85 -17.44
C SER A 92 -1.58 27.06 -17.76
N GLU A 93 -0.61 27.42 -16.90
CA GLU A 93 0.30 28.55 -17.12
C GLU A 93 1.60 28.18 -17.85
N VAL A 94 1.95 26.89 -17.92
CA VAL A 94 3.18 26.42 -18.60
C VAL A 94 2.97 26.18 -20.11
N LEU A 95 1.73 26.25 -20.60
CA LEU A 95 1.36 26.01 -22.01
C LEU A 95 0.87 27.28 -22.73
N ARG A 96 1.29 28.48 -22.29
CA ARG A 96 1.03 29.74 -22.99
C ARG A 96 2.32 30.41 -23.45
#